data_AF-A0A813XBJ8-F1
#
_entry.id   AF-A0A813XBJ8-F1
#
_cell.length_a   1.000
_cell.length_b   1.000
_cell.length_c   1.000
_cell.angle_alpha   90.00
_cell.angle_beta   90.00
_cell.angle_gamma   90.00
#
_symmetry.space_group_name_H-M   'P 1'
#
loop_
_entity.id
_entity.type
_entity.pdbx_description
1 polymer ?
#
loop_
_entity_poly.entity_id
_entity_poly.type
_entity_poly.pdbx_seq_one_letter_code
_entity_poly.pdbx_strand_id
1 'polypeptide(L)'
;MIKDGLMPKTAIFLHETSSSIAKQAQQKWLHNKYPGYIFKSQAMVTEHGKYYDRVTIQTAADGQQLTVYFDVTQCFYEIKI
;
A
#
# COMPACT_ATOMS: atom_id res chain seq x y z
N MET A 1 8.92 4.89 15.46
CA MET A 1 8.04 5.61 14.50
C MET A 1 6.86 4.71 14.17
N ILE A 2 5.64 5.23 14.19
CA ILE A 2 4.42 4.48 13.85
C ILE A 2 4.40 4.28 12.33
N LYS A 3 4.33 3.02 11.86
CA LYS A 3 4.16 2.67 10.44
C LYS A 3 2.67 2.50 10.15
N ASP A 4 1.97 3.60 9.98
CA ASP A 4 0.52 3.64 9.70
C ASP A 4 0.19 3.64 8.20
N GLY A 5 1.20 3.81 7.34
CA GLY A 5 1.03 3.87 5.89
C GLY A 5 0.42 5.18 5.38
N LEU A 6 0.15 6.17 6.24
CA LEU A 6 -0.55 7.41 5.84
C LEU A 6 0.35 8.41 5.10
N MET A 7 1.67 8.15 5.08
CA MET A 7 2.66 8.93 4.34
C MET A 7 3.69 7.98 3.70
N PRO A 8 4.38 8.39 2.62
CA PRO A 8 5.47 7.61 2.03
C PRO A 8 6.55 7.19 3.03
N LYS A 9 6.85 8.05 4.02
CA LYS A 9 7.80 7.77 5.12
C LYS A 9 7.30 6.77 6.17
N THR A 10 5.98 6.53 6.24
CA THR A 10 5.35 5.55 7.15
C THR A 10 4.76 4.35 6.39
N ALA A 11 5.10 4.22 5.10
CA ALA A 11 4.58 3.20 4.19
C ALA A 11 4.68 1.79 4.80
N ILE A 12 3.66 0.99 4.51
CA ILE A 12 3.64 -0.41 4.90
C ILE A 12 4.58 -1.16 3.96
N PHE A 13 5.67 -1.69 4.51
CA PHE A 13 6.67 -2.43 3.76
C PHE A 13 6.21 -3.87 3.55
N LEU A 14 6.11 -4.30 2.29
CA LEU A 14 5.82 -5.67 1.91
C LEU A 14 7.11 -6.32 1.43
N HIS A 15 7.44 -7.50 1.95
CA HIS A 15 8.67 -8.22 1.62
C HIS A 15 8.56 -9.06 0.33
N GLU A 16 7.42 -8.94 -0.36
CA GLU A 16 7.07 -9.78 -1.49
C GLU A 16 7.77 -9.30 -2.76
N THR A 17 8.43 -10.19 -3.49
CA THR A 17 9.09 -9.85 -4.77
C THR A 17 8.16 -10.00 -5.97
N SER A 18 7.00 -10.64 -5.79
CA SER A 18 5.98 -10.78 -6.83
C SER A 18 4.86 -9.76 -6.65
N SER A 19 4.53 -9.06 -7.75
CA SER A 19 3.44 -8.07 -7.77
C SER A 19 2.07 -8.65 -7.39
N SER A 20 1.79 -9.91 -7.77
CA SER A 20 0.52 -10.56 -7.44
C SER A 20 0.43 -10.94 -5.95
N ILE A 21 1.56 -11.33 -5.34
CA ILE A 21 1.63 -11.64 -3.91
C ILE A 21 1.59 -10.34 -3.09
N ALA A 22 2.31 -9.30 -3.52
CA ALA A 22 2.25 -7.98 -2.92
C ALA A 22 0.82 -7.44 -2.90
N LYS A 23 0.07 -7.54 -4.02
CA LYS A 23 -1.34 -7.13 -4.08
C LYS A 23 -2.22 -7.89 -3.08
N GLN A 24 -2.04 -9.20 -2.94
CA GLN A 24 -2.78 -9.99 -1.94
C GLN A 24 -2.45 -9.54 -0.51
N ALA A 25 -1.17 -9.28 -0.23
CA ALA A 25 -0.72 -8.80 1.07
C ALA A 25 -1.29 -7.40 1.40
N GLN A 26 -1.34 -6.48 0.43
CA GLN A 26 -2.00 -5.18 0.57
C GLN A 26 -3.48 -5.33 0.93
N GLN A 27 -4.22 -6.15 0.17
CA GLN A 27 -5.64 -6.37 0.39
C GLN A 27 -5.92 -6.98 1.77
N LYS A 28 -5.11 -7.96 2.18
CA LYS A 28 -5.20 -8.57 3.51
C LYS A 28 -4.92 -7.56 4.62
N TRP A 29 -3.91 -6.71 4.46
CA TRP A 29 -3.60 -5.66 5.43
C TRP A 29 -4.74 -4.65 5.55
N LEU A 30 -5.27 -4.17 4.42
CA LEU A 30 -6.40 -3.23 4.40
C LEU A 30 -7.65 -3.83 5.03
N HIS A 31 -7.97 -5.09 4.72
CA HIS A 31 -9.13 -5.78 5.28
C HIS A 31 -9.03 -5.93 6.81
N ASN A 32 -7.83 -6.28 7.31
CA ASN A 32 -7.60 -6.42 8.74
C ASN A 32 -7.61 -5.07 9.48
N LYS A 33 -7.04 -4.02 8.86
CA LYS A 33 -6.90 -2.71 9.49
C LYS A 33 -8.18 -1.87 9.41
N TYR A 34 -8.88 -1.94 8.29
CA TYR A 34 -10.08 -1.16 7.99
C TYR A 34 -11.22 -2.09 7.54
N PRO A 35 -11.75 -2.94 8.44
CA PRO A 35 -12.80 -3.89 8.05
C PRO A 35 -14.00 -3.17 7.44
N GLY A 36 -14.47 -3.69 6.30
CA GLY A 36 -15.60 -3.13 5.55
C GLY A 36 -15.27 -1.90 4.69
N TYR A 37 -14.00 -1.50 4.56
CA TYR A 37 -13.63 -0.36 3.72
C TYR A 37 -14.16 -0.49 2.27
N ILE A 38 -14.43 0.65 1.65
CA ILE A 38 -14.74 0.75 0.22
C ILE A 38 -13.48 1.17 -0.52
N PHE A 39 -13.01 0.32 -1.43
CA PHE A 39 -11.93 0.69 -2.33
C PHE A 39 -12.36 1.83 -3.26
N LYS A 40 -11.53 2.86 -3.42
CA LYS A 40 -11.81 4.00 -4.31
C LYS A 40 -10.88 4.05 -5.50
N SER A 41 -9.58 4.00 -5.27
CA SER A 41 -8.59 4.06 -6.33
C SER A 41 -7.25 3.48 -5.90
N GLN A 42 -6.42 3.17 -6.88
CA GLN A 42 -5.05 2.72 -6.69
C GLN A 42 -4.19 3.33 -7.80
N ALA A 43 -2.99 3.77 -7.43
CA ALA A 43 -2.03 4.31 -8.39
C ALA A 43 -0.61 3.96 -7.94
N MET A 44 0.22 3.55 -8.90
CA MET A 44 1.66 3.44 -8.69
C MET A 44 2.27 4.85 -8.70
N VAL A 45 3.05 5.18 -7.67
CA VAL A 45 3.78 6.44 -7.57
C VAL A 45 5.26 6.19 -7.31
N THR A 46 6.11 7.05 -7.84
CA THR A 46 7.56 7.00 -7.65
C THR A 46 8.01 8.22 -6.87
N GLU A 47 8.67 8.02 -5.73
CA GLU A 47 9.22 9.10 -4.92
C GLU A 47 10.60 8.71 -4.41
N HIS A 48 11.58 9.61 -4.55
CA HIS A 48 12.96 9.41 -4.06
C HIS A 48 13.60 8.07 -4.47
N GLY A 49 13.31 7.58 -5.69
CA GLY A 49 13.85 6.33 -6.21
C GLY A 49 13.17 5.06 -5.69
N LYS A 50 12.05 5.18 -4.97
CA LYS A 50 11.22 4.07 -4.49
C LYS A 50 9.89 4.00 -5.23
N TYR A 51 9.32 2.80 -5.30
CA TYR A 51 8.01 2.53 -5.88
C TYR A 51 6.99 2.28 -4.77
N TYR A 52 5.91 3.04 -4.81
CA TYR A 52 4.83 2.92 -3.86
C TYR A 52 3.52 2.65 -4.57
N ASP A 53 2.75 1.75 -3.99
CA ASP A 53 1.37 1.58 -4.35
C ASP A 53 0.52 2.47 -3.44
N ARG A 54 -0.11 3.49 -4.03
CA ARG A 54 -0.96 4.45 -3.33
C ARG A 54 -2.41 4.03 -3.47
N VAL A 55 -2.99 3.52 -2.39
CA VAL A 55 -4.37 3.03 -2.35
C VAL A 55 -5.24 4.02 -1.59
N THR A 56 -6.31 4.49 -2.24
CA THR A 56 -7.34 5.30 -1.59
C THR A 56 -8.52 4.42 -1.22
N ILE A 57 -8.91 4.49 0.05
CA ILE A 57 -10.07 3.79 0.59
C ILE A 57 -11.01 4.80 1.25
N GLN A 58 -12.27 4.40 1.42
CA GLN A 58 -13.20 5.04 2.33
C GLN A 58 -13.48 4.08 3.50
N THR A 59 -13.27 4.54 4.72
CA THR A 59 -13.53 3.77 5.94
C THR A 59 -15.03 3.57 6.15
N ALA A 60 -15.43 2.38 6.59
CA ALA A 60 -16.84 2.09 6.84
C ALA A 60 -17.38 2.72 8.13
N ALA A 61 -16.51 2.95 9.12
CA ALA A 61 -16.91 3.43 10.45
C ALA A 61 -17.45 4.86 10.43
N ASP A 62 -16.81 5.75 9.67
CA ASP A 62 -17.07 7.20 9.66
C ASP A 62 -17.13 7.78 8.23
N GLY A 63 -16.94 6.97 7.19
CA GLY A 63 -16.96 7.43 5.81
C GLY A 63 -15.75 8.28 5.41
N GLN A 64 -14.71 8.35 6.23
CA GLN A 64 -13.50 9.11 5.95
C GLN A 64 -12.74 8.52 4.75
N GLN A 65 -12.18 9.37 3.89
CA GLN A 65 -11.24 8.93 2.86
C GLN A 65 -9.82 8.91 3.41
N LEU A 66 -9.15 7.77 3.24
CA LEU A 66 -7.76 7.57 3.64
C LEU A 66 -6.94 7.13 2.44
N THR A 67 -5.72 7.66 2.35
CA THR A 67 -4.71 7.21 1.40
C THR A 67 -3.63 6.44 2.15
N VAL A 68 -3.41 5.19 1.74
CA VAL A 68 -2.42 4.29 2.30
C VAL A 68 -1.35 4.02 1.26
N TYR A 69 -0.08 4.15 1.65
CA TYR A 69 1.09 3.88 0.84
C TYR A 69 1.70 2.53 1.23
N PHE A 70 1.89 1.66 0.24
CA PHE A 70 2.63 0.40 0.38
C PHE A 70 3.95 0.52 -0.37
N ASP A 71 5.08 0.29 0.31
CA ASP A 71 6.39 0.25 -0.34
C ASP A 71 6.48 -1.10 -1.07
N VAL A 72 6.40 -1.03 -2.41
CA VAL A 72 6.46 -2.18 -3.32
C VAL A 72 7.75 -2.16 -4.13
N THR A 73 8.76 -1.40 -3.68
CA THR A 73 10.02 -1.24 -4.41
C THR A 73 10.70 -2.58 -4.68
N GLN A 74 10.60 -3.53 -3.74
CA GLN A 74 11.15 -4.89 -3.91
C GLN A 74 10.52 -5.67 -5.07
N CYS A 75 9.25 -5.43 -5.41
CA CYS A 75 8.60 -6.08 -6.55
C CYS A 75 9.22 -5.65 -7.90
N PHE A 76 9.92 -4.53 -7.94
CA PHE A 76 10.55 -3.98 -9.15
C PHE A 76 12.06 -4.18 -9.18
N TYR A 77 12.65 -4.77 -8.14
CA TYR A 77 14.09 -5.05 -8.09
C TYR A 77 14.49 -6.40 -8.69
N GLU A 78 13.56 -7.22 -9.22
CA GLU A 78 13.90 -8.44 -9.99
C GLU A 78 14.39 -8.17 -11.43
N ILE A 79 14.88 -6.96 -11.72
CA ILE A 79 15.69 -6.71 -12.93
C ILE A 79 16.98 -5.99 -12.50
N LYS A 80 17.91 -6.74 -11.91
CA LYS A 80 19.34 -6.40 -11.94
C LYS A 80 20.19 -7.66 -12.07
N ILE A 81 20.60 -7.86 -13.34
CA ILE A 81 21.82 -8.53 -13.85
C ILE A 81 21.97 -10.02 -13.54
#